data_AF-A0A4Y2G646-F1
#
_entry.id   AF-A0A4Y2G646-F1
#
_cell.length_a   1.000
_cell.length_b   1.000
_cell.length_c   1.000
_cell.angle_alpha   90.00
_cell.angle_beta   90.00
_cell.angle_gamma   90.00
#
_symmetry.space_group_name_H-M   'P 1'
#
loop_
_entity.id
_entity.type
_entity.pdbx_description
1 polymer ?
#
loop_
_entity_poly.entity_id
_entity_poly.type
_entity_poly.pdbx_seq_one_letter_code
_entity_poly.pdbx_strand_id
1 'polypeptide(L)'
;MSLLESLRSSSTRNPLIKEVKDFYRHLLSKGARILFSWVPSLVGITGNELADKSAKSATEFLTRPIVYADVRSAVNQWCHCQWQEKWSLLFVSIFHVIKPVLSHWVTKLNRRCV
;
A
#
# COMPACT_ATOMS: atom_id res chain seq x y z
N MET A 1 -3.52 3.40 -5.50
CA MET A 1 -4.27 4.68 -5.60
C MET A 1 -4.07 5.44 -4.32
N SER A 2 -4.00 6.78 -4.36
CA SER A 2 -3.95 7.58 -3.14
C SER A 2 -5.36 7.69 -2.51
N LEU A 3 -5.41 8.14 -1.24
CA LEU A 3 -6.68 8.47 -0.57
C LEU A 3 -7.46 9.54 -1.34
N LEU A 4 -6.77 10.59 -1.81
CA LEU A 4 -7.39 11.70 -2.55
C LEU A 4 -8.07 11.21 -3.84
N GLU A 5 -7.40 10.34 -4.60
CA GLU A 5 -7.99 9.73 -5.80
C GLU A 5 -9.19 8.83 -5.46
N SER A 6 -9.11 8.11 -4.35
CA SER A 6 -10.20 7.24 -3.87
C SER A 6 -11.42 8.05 -3.40
N LEU A 7 -11.21 9.25 -2.86
CA LEU A 7 -12.29 10.19 -2.51
C LEU A 7 -12.93 10.79 -3.76
N ARG A 8 -12.15 11.05 -4.81
CA ARG A 8 -12.64 11.59 -6.09
C ARG A 8 -13.43 10.57 -6.91
N SER A 9 -13.17 9.27 -6.75
CA SER A 9 -13.90 8.23 -7.47
C SER A 9 -15.39 8.19 -7.08
N SER A 10 -16.27 7.81 -8.00
CA SER A 10 -17.70 7.64 -7.70
C SER A 10 -17.99 6.33 -6.94
N SER A 11 -17.20 5.29 -7.18
CA SER A 11 -17.36 3.97 -6.58
C SER A 11 -16.09 3.52 -5.86
N THR A 12 -16.26 2.90 -4.69
CA THR A 12 -15.18 2.28 -3.91
C THR A 12 -15.68 0.98 -3.27
N ARG A 13 -14.86 -0.07 -3.32
CA ARG A 13 -15.10 -1.32 -2.58
C ARG A 13 -14.49 -1.30 -1.19
N ASN A 14 -13.74 -0.24 -0.85
CA ASN A 14 -13.12 -0.09 0.45
C ASN A 14 -14.12 0.54 1.45
N PRO A 15 -14.52 -0.18 2.52
CA PRO A 15 -15.50 0.31 3.50
C PRO A 15 -15.02 1.57 4.23
N LEU A 16 -13.72 1.74 4.47
CA LEU A 16 -13.17 2.94 5.12
C LEU A 16 -13.35 4.17 4.23
N ILE A 17 -13.09 4.05 2.93
CA ILE A 17 -13.30 5.16 1.99
C ILE A 17 -14.79 5.53 1.91
N LYS A 18 -15.68 4.54 2.03
CA LYS A 18 -17.13 4.78 2.09
C LYS A 18 -17.51 5.56 3.36
N GLU A 19 -17.02 5.14 4.52
CA GLU A 19 -17.24 5.81 5.81
C GLU A 19 -16.76 7.27 5.77
N VAL A 20 -15.56 7.52 5.24
CA VAL A 20 -15.03 8.88 5.08
C VAL A 20 -15.91 9.73 4.16
N LYS A 21 -16.42 9.17 3.05
CA LYS A 21 -17.33 9.88 2.13
C LYS A 21 -18.68 10.19 2.77
N ASP A 22 -19.23 9.26 3.54
CA ASP A 22 -20.49 9.44 4.26
C ASP A 22 -20.33 10.57 5.29
N PHE A 23 -19.23 10.55 6.05
CA PHE A 23 -18.92 11.60 7.01
C PHE A 23 -18.69 12.97 6.35
N TYR A 24 -17.95 12.99 5.23
CA TYR A 24 -17.75 14.20 4.44
C TYR A 24 -19.08 14.80 3.96
N ARG A 25 -19.98 13.99 3.39
CA ARG A 25 -21.31 14.42 2.96
C ARG A 25 -22.15 14.96 4.13
N HIS A 26 -22.08 14.30 5.28
CA HIS A 26 -22.74 14.77 6.50
C HIS A 26 -22.24 16.16 6.92
N LEU A 27 -20.93 16.39 6.93
CA LEU A 27 -20.38 17.70 7.27
C LEU A 27 -20.77 18.79 6.27
N LEU A 28 -20.76 18.49 4.97
CA LEU A 28 -21.25 19.42 3.95
C LEU A 28 -22.73 19.78 4.15
N SER A 29 -23.58 18.82 4.53
CA SER A 29 -24.99 19.07 4.82
C SER A 29 -25.21 20.04 5.99
N LYS A 30 -24.23 20.13 6.90
CA LYS A 30 -24.22 21.09 8.02
C LYS A 30 -23.60 22.45 7.65
N GLY A 31 -23.23 22.67 6.40
CA GLY A 31 -22.63 23.92 5.93
C GLY A 31 -21.13 24.03 6.14
N ALA A 32 -20.44 22.94 6.53
CA ALA A 32 -18.98 22.95 6.62
C ALA A 32 -18.35 23.10 5.23
N ARG A 33 -17.28 23.89 5.13
CA ARG A 33 -16.47 24.01 3.91
C ARG A 33 -15.15 23.28 4.13
N ILE A 34 -14.96 22.17 3.43
CA ILE A 34 -13.81 21.26 3.61
C ILE A 34 -13.06 21.16 2.27
N LEU A 35 -11.75 21.35 2.31
CA LEU A 35 -10.86 21.18 1.16
C LEU A 35 -9.82 20.11 1.49
N PHE A 36 -9.63 19.17 0.57
CA PHE A 36 -8.54 18.20 0.65
C PHE A 36 -7.39 18.64 -0.24
N SER A 37 -6.17 18.65 0.31
CA SER A 37 -4.94 18.90 -0.43
C SER A 37 -3.92 17.81 -0.11
N TRP A 38 -3.16 17.41 -1.12
CA TRP A 38 -1.99 16.56 -0.89
C TRP A 38 -0.84 17.44 -0.42
N VAL A 39 -0.23 17.05 0.70
CA VAL A 39 0.95 17.72 1.25
C VAL A 39 2.12 16.75 1.14
N PRO A 40 3.29 17.19 0.63
CA PRO A 40 4.47 16.34 0.58
C PRO A 40 4.88 15.91 2.00
N SER A 41 5.31 14.66 2.11
CA SER A 41 5.88 14.10 3.34
C SER A 41 7.29 14.64 3.55
N LEU A 42 7.40 15.94 3.87
CA LEU A 42 8.68 16.56 4.22
C LEU A 42 8.79 16.67 5.74
N VAL A 43 9.85 16.11 6.30
CA VAL A 43 10.30 16.35 7.67
C VAL A 43 10.52 17.86 7.84
N GLY A 44 9.98 18.47 8.88
CA GLY A 44 10.04 19.90 9.17
C GLY A 44 8.71 20.65 9.04
N ILE A 45 7.65 20.02 8.50
CA ILE A 45 6.29 20.58 8.60
C ILE A 45 5.71 20.19 9.96
N THR A 46 5.80 21.10 10.93
CA THR A 46 5.38 20.86 12.32
C THR A 46 3.97 20.25 12.45
N GLY A 47 3.03 20.71 11.63
CA GLY A 47 1.66 20.17 11.64
C GLY A 47 1.56 18.70 11.24
N ASN A 48 2.31 18.27 10.21
CA ASN A 48 2.35 16.87 9.77
C ASN A 48 3.05 15.99 10.82
N GLU A 49 4.14 16.48 11.43
CA GLU A 49 4.87 15.76 12.47
C GLU A 49 4.03 15.56 13.72
N LEU A 50 3.25 16.57 14.14
CA LEU A 50 2.34 16.45 15.28
C LEU A 50 1.21 15.46 15.00
N ALA A 51 0.65 15.47 13.78
CA ALA A 51 -0.38 14.52 13.38
C ALA A 51 0.17 13.08 13.34
N ASP A 52 1.35 12.87 12.76
CA ASP A 52 2.02 11.57 12.69
C ASP A 52 2.38 11.04 14.09
N LYS A 53 2.93 11.90 14.96
CA LYS A 53 3.23 11.56 16.35
C LYS A 53 1.98 11.14 17.12
N SER A 54 0.87 11.87 16.93
CA SER A 54 -0.42 11.54 17.57
C SER A 54 -0.96 10.20 17.05
N ALA A 55 -0.92 9.96 15.74
CA ALA A 55 -1.35 8.70 15.14
C ALA A 55 -0.52 7.50 15.63
N LYS A 56 0.80 7.65 15.74
CA LYS A 56 1.70 6.62 16.28
C LYS A 56 1.45 6.33 17.76
N SER A 57 1.12 7.37 18.54
CA SER A 57 0.83 7.26 19.97
C SER A 57 -0.54 6.63 20.22
N ALA A 58 -1.48 6.79 19.29
CA ALA A 58 -2.80 6.15 19.31
C ALA A 58 -2.73 4.69 18.84
N THR A 59 -1.84 3.90 19.42
CA THR A 59 -1.66 2.47 19.11
C THR A 59 -2.77 1.65 19.78
N GLU A 60 -4.01 1.87 19.34
CA GLU A 60 -5.14 1.06 19.77
C GLU A 60 -5.36 -0.07 18.75
N PHE A 61 -5.41 -1.31 19.24
CA PHE A 61 -5.71 -2.46 18.40
C PHE A 61 -7.19 -2.43 17.99
N LEU A 62 -7.48 -1.69 16.91
CA LEU A 62 -8.80 -1.71 16.32
C LEU A 62 -8.98 -3.01 15.54
N THR A 63 -9.92 -3.84 15.98
CA THR A 63 -10.37 -5.06 15.27
C THR A 63 -11.25 -4.66 14.07
N ARG A 64 -10.72 -3.86 13.15
CA ARG A 64 -11.40 -3.53 11.89
C ARG A 64 -10.96 -4.50 10.80
N PRO A 65 -11.90 -4.98 9.95
CA PRO A 65 -11.55 -5.83 8.82
C PRO A 65 -10.65 -5.07 7.86
N ILE A 66 -9.44 -5.57 7.64
CA ILE A 66 -8.48 -5.00 6.71
C ILE A 66 -8.91 -5.37 5.28
N VAL A 67 -8.86 -4.39 4.37
CA VAL A 67 -9.21 -4.66 2.96
C VAL A 67 -8.12 -5.52 2.35
N TYR A 68 -8.53 -6.63 1.71
CA TYR A 68 -7.59 -7.56 1.07
C TYR A 68 -6.58 -6.87 0.16
N ALA A 69 -7.01 -5.84 -0.59
CA ALA A 69 -6.13 -5.07 -1.47
C ALA A 69 -4.92 -4.45 -0.74
N ASP A 70 -5.10 -4.04 0.52
CA ASP A 70 -4.07 -3.36 1.30
C ASP A 70 -3.02 -4.35 1.84
N VAL A 71 -3.41 -5.60 2.12
CA VAL A 71 -2.51 -6.64 2.64
C VAL A 71 -1.93 -7.56 1.57
N ARG A 72 -2.58 -7.65 0.40
CA ARG A 72 -2.20 -8.58 -0.68
C ARG A 72 -0.72 -8.48 -1.05
N SER A 73 -0.20 -7.26 -1.18
CA SER A 73 1.21 -7.06 -1.56
C SER A 73 2.17 -7.57 -0.48
N ALA A 74 1.88 -7.27 0.80
CA ALA A 74 2.70 -7.71 1.92
C ALA A 74 2.68 -9.23 2.08
N VAL A 75 1.49 -9.85 1.96
CA VAL A 75 1.35 -11.32 2.01
C VAL A 75 2.09 -11.97 0.86
N ASN A 76 1.93 -11.48 -0.37
CA ASN A 76 2.66 -12.00 -1.53
C ASN A 76 4.18 -11.88 -1.36
N GLN A 77 4.64 -10.73 -0.86
CA GLN A 77 6.05 -10.51 -0.59
C GLN A 77 6.57 -11.47 0.47
N TRP A 78 5.81 -11.68 1.55
CA TRP A 78 6.15 -12.66 2.59
C TRP A 78 6.24 -14.08 2.02
N CYS A 79 5.26 -14.51 1.22
CA CYS A 79 5.30 -15.80 0.54
C CYS A 79 6.53 -15.93 -0.37
N HIS A 80 6.87 -14.88 -1.12
CA HIS A 80 8.07 -14.84 -1.95
C HIS A 80 9.36 -14.96 -1.13
N CYS A 81 9.46 -14.25 0.00
CA CYS A 81 10.62 -14.36 0.90
C CYS A 81 10.75 -15.77 1.46
N GLN A 82 9.65 -16.36 1.94
CA GLN A 82 9.65 -17.73 2.45
C GLN A 82 10.03 -18.77 1.38
N TRP A 83 9.58 -18.55 0.14
CA TRP A 83 9.96 -19.41 -0.97
C TRP A 83 11.44 -19.25 -1.33
N GLN A 84 11.94 -18.01 -1.33
CA GLN A 84 13.35 -17.71 -1.57
C GLN A 84 14.25 -18.30 -0.48
N GLU A 85 13.86 -18.24 0.79
CA GLU A 85 14.61 -18.86 1.89
C GLU A 85 14.70 -20.37 1.72
N LYS A 86 13.57 -21.04 1.45
CA LYS A 86 13.55 -22.49 1.18
C LYS A 86 14.39 -22.85 -0.05
N TRP A 87 14.32 -22.03 -1.10
CA TRP A 87 15.14 -22.21 -2.28
C TRP A 87 16.61 -22.10 -1.93
N SER A 88 17.03 -21.04 -1.25
CA SER A 88 18.41 -20.82 -0.82
C SER A 88 18.93 -21.95 0.08
N LEU A 89 18.08 -22.57 0.90
CA LEU A 89 18.47 -23.70 1.76
C LEU A 89 18.70 -25.03 1.01
N LEU A 90 18.15 -25.19 -0.20
CA LEU A 90 18.45 -26.31 -1.09
C LEU A 90 19.84 -26.13 -1.72
N PHE A 91 20.88 -25.96 -0.89
CA PHE A 91 22.26 -25.98 -1.33
C PHE A 91 22.54 -27.33 -2.01
N VAL A 92 23.38 -27.30 -3.05
CA VAL A 92 24.00 -28.42 -3.80
C VAL A 92 23.54 -28.58 -5.26
N SER A 93 22.48 -27.94 -5.75
CA SER A 93 22.09 -28.13 -7.17
C SER A 93 22.52 -26.98 -8.09
N ILE A 94 23.10 -27.32 -9.24
CA ILE A 94 23.41 -26.47 -10.42
C ILE A 94 22.30 -25.47 -10.79
N PHE A 95 21.06 -25.70 -10.36
CA PHE A 95 19.92 -24.82 -10.57
C PHE A 95 20.05 -23.47 -9.85
N HIS A 96 20.78 -23.37 -8.74
CA HIS A 96 21.04 -22.10 -8.05
C HIS A 96 21.92 -21.15 -8.86
N VAL A 97 22.87 -21.69 -9.62
CA VAL A 97 23.72 -20.91 -10.52
C VAL A 97 22.90 -20.32 -11.66
N ILE A 98 21.89 -21.06 -12.13
CA ILE A 98 21.00 -20.65 -13.23
C ILE A 98 19.95 -19.64 -12.75
N LYS A 99 19.43 -19.78 -11.53
CA LYS A 99 18.40 -18.89 -10.97
C LYS A 99 18.54 -18.72 -9.45
N PRO A 100 19.38 -17.79 -9.00
CA PRO A 100 19.58 -17.53 -7.57
C PRO A 100 18.38 -16.82 -6.93
N VAL A 101 17.64 -16.00 -7.68
CA VAL A 101 16.46 -15.26 -7.20
C VAL A 101 15.19 -15.77 -7.88
N LEU A 102 14.21 -16.15 -7.08
CA LEU A 102 12.89 -16.62 -7.51
C LEU A 102 11.97 -15.43 -7.84
N SER A 103 12.29 -14.74 -8.93
CA SER A 103 11.45 -13.71 -9.53
C SER A 103 11.00 -14.12 -10.94
N HIS A 104 10.21 -13.28 -11.59
CA HIS A 104 9.82 -13.49 -12.99
C HIS A 104 11.08 -13.60 -13.87
N TRP A 105 11.07 -14.54 -14.82
CA TRP A 105 12.14 -14.64 -15.79
C TRP A 105 12.21 -13.33 -16.58
N VAL A 106 13.36 -12.66 -16.54
CA VAL A 106 13.63 -11.56 -17.47
C VAL A 106 13.80 -12.21 -18.84
N THR A 107 12.72 -12.31 -19.61
CA THR A 107 12.82 -12.58 -21.04
C THR A 107 13.55 -11.40 -21.67
N LYS A 108 14.88 -11.47 -21.74
CA LYS A 108 15.65 -10.64 -22.65
C LYS A 108 15.31 -11.10 -24.06
N LEU A 109 14.40 -10.42 -24.73
CA LEU A 109 14.46 -10.28 -26.19
C LEU A 109 14.09 -8.86 -26.58
N ASN A 110 15.14 -8.04 -26.62
CA ASN A 110 15.21 -6.91 -27.52
C ASN A 110 15.44 -7.48 -28.94
N ARG A 111 14.49 -7.29 -29.85
CA ARG A 111 14.74 -7.27 -31.29
C ARG A 111 13.86 -6.19 -31.92
N ARG A 112 14.24 -4.93 -31.72
CA ARG A 112 14.00 -3.90 -32.74
C ARG A 112 15.04 -4.14 -33.84
N CYS A 113 14.64 -4.77 -34.94
CA CYS A 113 15.32 -4.58 -36.20
C CYS A 113 14.90 -3.20 -36.73
N VAL A 114 15.90 -2.40 -37.07
CA VAL A 114 15.79 -1.14 -37.83
C VAL A 114 15.24 -1.45 -39.22
#